data_AF-A0A2W0B1I8-F1
#
_entry.id   AF-A0A2W0B1I8-F1
#
_cell.length_a   1.000
_cell.length_b   1.000
_cell.length_c   1.000
_cell.angle_alpha   90.00
_cell.angle_beta   90.00
_cell.angle_gamma   90.00
#
_symmetry.space_group_name_H-M   'P 1'
#
loop_
_entity.id
_entity.type
_entity.pdbx_description
1 polymer ?
#
loop_
_entity_poly.entity_id
_entity_poly.type
_entity_poly.pdbx_seq_one_letter_code
_entity_poly.pdbx_strand_id
1 'polypeptide(L)'
;MVASHYLSGINRCEAWGLLTEYTQSESLLKHAKAVEACMLAYAQKLAREQGLSADAAVELEQKYRVTGLLHDFDYERFPTPEQHPYVGNKILAERGYPEDIRRAIMSHADYTGVSRETHMEKVLFACDELAGFITATALVKPSKSLAEVD
;
A
#
# COMPACT_ATOMS: atom_id res chain seq x y z
N MET A 1 25.88 -6.52 26.07
CA MET A 1 24.67 -6.85 25.30
C MET A 1 23.67 -5.74 25.51
N VAL A 2 23.60 -4.78 24.58
CA VAL A 2 22.56 -3.75 24.59
C VAL A 2 21.48 -4.28 23.67
N ALA A 3 20.40 -4.81 24.25
CA ALA A 3 19.22 -5.17 23.49
C ALA A 3 18.68 -3.87 22.87
N SER A 4 18.65 -3.84 21.54
CA SER A 4 18.16 -2.74 20.71
C SER A 4 16.74 -2.38 21.12
N HIS A 5 16.57 -1.21 21.73
CA HIS A 5 15.28 -0.72 22.23
C HIS A 5 14.48 0.09 21.20
N TYR A 6 14.76 0.00 19.88
CA TYR A 6 14.05 0.80 18.85
C TYR A 6 13.96 0.11 17.47
N LEU A 7 13.23 -1.01 17.37
CA LEU A 7 12.68 -1.52 16.09
C LEU A 7 11.20 -1.92 16.24
N SER A 8 10.43 -1.20 17.06
CA SER A 8 9.00 -1.46 17.27
C SER A 8 8.11 -0.60 16.35
N GLY A 9 8.55 -0.36 15.11
CA GLY A 9 7.88 0.52 14.16
C GLY A 9 7.70 -0.13 12.80
N ILE A 10 6.65 0.29 12.09
CA ILE A 10 6.34 -0.15 10.72
C ILE A 10 7.52 0.19 9.79
N ASN A 11 8.21 -0.83 9.27
CA ASN A 11 9.44 -0.66 8.49
C ASN A 11 9.24 -0.91 6.99
N ARG A 12 9.49 0.12 6.17
CA ARG A 12 9.34 0.05 4.72
C ARG A 12 10.31 -0.92 4.03
N CYS A 13 11.51 -1.14 4.56
CA CYS A 13 12.45 -2.13 4.01
C CYS A 13 11.99 -3.57 4.26
N GLU A 14 11.43 -3.85 5.45
CA GLU A 14 10.83 -5.16 5.75
C GLU A 14 9.58 -5.41 4.90
N ALA A 15 8.74 -4.37 4.72
CA ALA A 15 7.60 -4.41 3.80
C ALA A 15 8.05 -4.70 2.36
N TRP A 16 9.13 -4.07 1.88
CA TRP A 16 9.70 -4.37 0.57
C TRP A 16 10.17 -5.83 0.46
N GLY A 17 10.82 -6.35 1.50
CA GLY A 17 11.20 -7.75 1.58
C GLY A 17 9.99 -8.69 1.45
N LEU A 18 8.92 -8.43 2.19
CA LEU A 18 7.67 -9.18 2.09
C LEU A 18 7.02 -9.08 0.70
N LEU A 19 6.93 -7.87 0.13
CA LEU A 19 6.39 -7.68 -1.22
C LEU A 19 7.15 -8.52 -2.24
N THR A 20 8.47 -8.40 -2.26
CA THR A 20 9.33 -9.14 -3.20
C THR A 20 9.46 -10.63 -2.88
N GLU A 21 9.01 -11.08 -1.71
CA GLU A 21 8.88 -12.51 -1.42
C GLU A 21 7.67 -13.10 -2.16
N TYR A 22 6.57 -12.36 -2.32
CA TYR A 22 5.31 -12.86 -2.91
C TYR A 22 5.06 -12.42 -4.35
N THR A 23 5.66 -11.30 -4.77
CA THR A 23 5.48 -10.68 -6.08
C THR A 23 6.83 -10.61 -6.81
N GLN A 24 6.93 -11.22 -7.99
CA GLN A 24 8.10 -11.15 -8.89
C GLN A 24 7.83 -10.31 -10.13
N SER A 25 6.56 -10.13 -10.49
CA SER A 25 6.16 -9.38 -11.67
C SER A 25 6.63 -7.93 -11.59
N GLU A 26 7.42 -7.49 -12.56
CA GLU A 26 7.88 -6.09 -12.61
C GLU A 26 6.73 -5.10 -12.67
N SER A 27 5.62 -5.43 -13.34
CA SER A 27 4.47 -4.52 -13.45
C SER A 27 3.77 -4.37 -12.11
N LEU A 28 3.59 -5.45 -11.35
CA LEU A 28 3.00 -5.41 -10.01
C LEU A 28 3.92 -4.69 -9.01
N LEU A 29 5.24 -4.91 -9.10
CA LEU A 29 6.20 -4.16 -8.29
C LEU A 29 6.22 -2.66 -8.61
N LYS A 30 6.01 -2.28 -9.88
CA LYS A 30 5.87 -0.88 -10.29
C LYS A 30 4.54 -0.28 -9.79
N HIS A 31 3.44 -1.04 -9.86
CA HIS A 31 2.13 -0.65 -9.31
C HIS A 31 2.22 -0.36 -7.81
N ALA A 32 2.73 -1.31 -7.02
CA ALA A 32 2.89 -1.15 -5.58
C ALA A 32 3.71 0.11 -5.20
N LYS A 33 4.78 0.41 -5.95
CA LYS A 33 5.57 1.63 -5.75
C LYS A 33 4.80 2.91 -6.12
N ALA A 34 3.99 2.87 -7.17
CA ALA A 34 3.15 4.00 -7.57
C ALA A 34 2.11 4.31 -6.48
N VAL A 35 1.42 3.27 -5.98
CA VAL A 35 0.46 3.41 -4.88
C VAL A 35 1.15 3.89 -3.58
N GLU A 36 2.33 3.35 -3.22
CA GLU A 36 3.15 3.85 -2.10
C GLU A 36 3.41 5.36 -2.23
N ALA A 37 3.80 5.83 -3.41
CA ALA A 37 4.12 7.24 -3.65
C ALA A 37 2.90 8.15 -3.50
N CYS A 38 1.75 7.73 -4.02
CA CYS A 38 0.49 8.47 -3.86
C CYS A 38 0.03 8.50 -2.39
N MET A 39 0.11 7.36 -1.70
CA MET A 39 -0.21 7.26 -0.27
C MET A 39 0.66 8.18 0.59
N LEU A 40 1.97 8.26 0.30
CA LEU A 40 2.90 9.18 0.97
C LEU A 40 2.47 10.64 0.80
N ALA A 41 2.11 11.06 -0.41
CA ALA A 41 1.69 12.43 -0.68
C ALA A 41 0.45 12.82 0.15
N TYR A 42 -0.50 11.90 0.29
CA TYR A 42 -1.68 12.10 1.14
C TYR A 42 -1.35 12.12 2.63
N ALA A 43 -0.44 11.27 3.10
CA ALA A 43 0.02 11.30 4.49
C ALA A 43 0.66 12.63 4.84
N GLN A 44 1.54 13.14 3.97
CA GLN A 44 2.18 14.45 4.13
C GLN A 44 1.18 15.60 4.13
N LYS A 45 0.16 15.54 3.26
CA LYS A 45 -0.93 16.52 3.24
C LYS A 45 -1.71 16.50 4.56
N LEU A 46 -2.11 15.31 5.02
CA LEU A 46 -2.86 15.13 6.26
C LEU A 46 -2.06 15.60 7.47
N ALA A 47 -0.77 15.25 7.56
CA ALA A 47 0.11 15.67 8.64
C ALA A 47 0.20 17.20 8.76
N ARG A 48 0.34 17.90 7.62
CA ARG A 48 0.33 19.38 7.57
C ARG A 48 -1.01 19.96 8.00
N GLU A 49 -2.12 19.41 7.50
CA GLU A 49 -3.47 19.87 7.82
C GLU A 49 -3.81 19.71 9.31
N GLN A 50 -3.29 18.66 9.94
CA GLN A 50 -3.48 18.39 11.36
C GLN A 50 -2.43 19.07 12.26
N GLY A 51 -1.41 19.70 11.69
CA GLY A 51 -0.31 20.32 12.45
C GLY A 51 0.45 19.32 13.32
N LEU A 52 0.67 18.09 12.81
CA LEU A 52 1.37 17.04 13.56
C LEU A 52 2.82 17.45 13.86
N SER A 53 3.34 16.96 14.99
CA SER A 53 4.78 17.03 15.27
C SER A 53 5.56 16.24 14.20
N ALA A 54 6.85 16.55 14.05
CA ALA A 54 7.71 15.86 13.09
C ALA A 54 7.69 14.33 13.30
N ASP A 55 7.79 13.87 14.54
CA ASP A 55 7.79 12.44 14.86
C ASP A 55 6.44 11.78 14.51
N ALA A 56 5.32 12.43 14.84
CA ALA A 56 3.99 11.92 14.51
C ALA A 56 3.73 11.91 12.99
N ALA A 57 4.27 12.89 12.27
CA ALA A 57 4.20 12.93 10.80
C ALA A 57 4.99 11.76 10.19
N VAL A 58 6.20 11.48 10.68
CA VAL A 58 7.02 10.35 10.20
C VAL A 58 6.30 9.02 10.43
N GLU A 59 5.70 8.80 11.60
CA GLU A 59 4.93 7.58 11.90
C GLU A 59 3.71 7.43 10.98
N LEU A 60 2.98 8.53 10.73
CA LEU A 60 1.85 8.54 9.79
C LEU A 60 2.31 8.21 8.37
N GLU A 61 3.39 8.84 7.90
CA GLU A 61 3.96 8.61 6.58
C GLU A 61 4.40 7.15 6.39
N GLN A 62 5.08 6.56 7.37
CA GLN A 62 5.49 5.15 7.31
C GLN A 62 4.28 4.21 7.20
N LYS A 63 3.22 4.46 7.98
CA LYS A 63 2.00 3.66 7.94
C LYS A 63 1.33 3.71 6.56
N TYR A 64 1.19 4.89 5.96
CA TYR A 64 0.58 5.05 4.64
C TYR A 64 1.43 4.41 3.54
N ARG A 65 2.75 4.60 3.59
CA ARG A 65 3.69 3.99 2.64
C ARG A 65 3.62 2.48 2.66
N VAL A 66 3.71 1.87 3.84
CA VAL A 66 3.65 0.41 3.97
C VAL A 66 2.29 -0.15 3.56
N THR A 67 1.20 0.53 3.91
CA THR A 67 -0.15 0.14 3.47
C THR A 67 -0.25 0.13 1.94
N GLY A 68 0.17 1.22 1.27
CA GLY A 68 0.18 1.30 -0.19
C GLY A 68 1.12 0.28 -0.84
N LEU A 69 2.29 0.05 -0.26
CA LEU A 69 3.27 -0.89 -0.80
C LEU A 69 2.79 -2.36 -0.72
N LEU A 70 2.02 -2.70 0.32
CA LEU A 70 1.61 -4.06 0.61
C LEU A 70 0.16 -4.38 0.22
N HIS A 71 -0.63 -3.46 -0.36
CA HIS A 71 -2.06 -3.75 -0.59
C HIS A 71 -2.30 -5.00 -1.47
N ASP A 72 -1.45 -5.20 -2.47
CA ASP A 72 -1.55 -6.29 -3.47
C ASP A 72 -0.46 -7.36 -3.34
N PHE A 73 0.31 -7.38 -2.25
CA PHE A 73 1.52 -8.21 -2.21
C PHE A 73 1.27 -9.71 -2.43
N ASP A 74 0.08 -10.20 -2.08
CA ASP A 74 -0.35 -11.59 -2.20
C ASP A 74 -0.98 -11.92 -3.57
N TYR A 75 -1.38 -10.90 -4.34
CA TYR A 75 -2.18 -11.04 -5.55
C TYR A 75 -1.55 -11.96 -6.61
N GLU A 76 -0.24 -11.84 -6.85
CA GLU A 76 0.45 -12.65 -7.88
C GLU A 76 0.31 -14.17 -7.62
N ARG A 77 0.26 -14.58 -6.35
CA ARG A 77 0.14 -15.99 -5.95
C ARG A 77 -1.30 -16.41 -5.70
N PHE A 78 -2.17 -15.47 -5.37
CA PHE A 78 -3.51 -15.71 -4.85
C PHE A 78 -4.57 -14.80 -5.51
N PRO A 79 -4.71 -14.79 -6.85
CA PRO A 79 -5.40 -13.72 -7.57
C PRO A 79 -6.94 -13.79 -7.53
N THR A 80 -7.52 -14.83 -6.93
CA THR A 80 -8.98 -15.00 -6.95
C THR A 80 -9.66 -14.15 -5.87
N PRO A 81 -10.91 -13.68 -6.10
CA PRO A 81 -11.67 -12.92 -5.09
C PRO A 81 -11.90 -13.69 -3.78
N GLU A 82 -11.85 -15.02 -3.81
CA GLU A 82 -11.94 -15.86 -2.61
C GLU A 82 -10.62 -15.92 -1.83
N GLN A 83 -9.51 -15.47 -2.42
CA GLN A 83 -8.17 -15.57 -1.86
C GLN A 83 -7.54 -14.22 -1.54
N HIS A 84 -7.32 -13.35 -2.52
CA HIS A 84 -6.82 -11.99 -2.27
C HIS A 84 -7.99 -11.10 -1.82
N PRO A 85 -7.81 -10.15 -0.88
CA PRO A 85 -6.64 -9.95 -0.03
C PRO A 85 -6.65 -10.78 1.26
N TYR A 86 -7.55 -11.76 1.41
CA TYR A 86 -7.71 -12.56 2.63
C TYR A 86 -6.45 -13.34 3.02
N VAL A 87 -5.77 -13.96 2.05
CA VAL A 87 -4.51 -14.70 2.29
C VAL A 87 -3.41 -13.74 2.75
N GLY A 88 -3.28 -12.60 2.06
CA GLY A 88 -2.37 -11.54 2.46
C GLY A 88 -2.64 -11.03 3.87
N ASN A 89 -3.91 -10.79 4.22
CA ASN A 89 -4.29 -10.34 5.56
C ASN A 89 -3.87 -11.32 6.66
N LYS A 90 -4.05 -12.62 6.41
CA LYS A 90 -3.60 -13.68 7.33
C LYS A 90 -2.08 -13.65 7.51
N ILE A 91 -1.32 -13.57 6.42
CA ILE A 91 0.16 -13.50 6.46
C ILE A 91 0.61 -12.26 7.23
N LEU A 92 -0.02 -11.11 6.99
CA LEU A 92 0.28 -9.86 7.70
C LEU A 92 0.01 -9.99 9.21
N ALA A 93 -1.09 -10.65 9.59
CA ALA A 93 -1.40 -10.89 11.00
C ALA A 93 -0.35 -11.81 11.66
N GLU A 94 0.07 -12.88 10.97
CA GLU A 94 1.13 -13.79 11.44
C GLU A 94 2.49 -13.10 11.57
N ARG A 95 2.77 -12.09 10.72
CA ARG A 95 3.98 -11.25 10.79
C ARG A 95 3.88 -10.07 11.76
N GLY A 96 2.77 -9.94 12.50
CA GLY A 96 2.60 -8.91 13.51
C GLY A 96 2.29 -7.51 12.96
N TYR A 97 1.79 -7.40 11.73
CA TYR A 97 1.38 -6.10 11.20
C TYR A 97 0.14 -5.57 11.94
N PRO A 98 0.11 -4.26 12.24
CA PRO A 98 -1.01 -3.59 12.90
C PRO A 98 -2.36 -3.83 12.23
N GLU A 99 -3.42 -3.89 13.04
CA GLU A 99 -4.79 -4.11 12.55
C GLU A 99 -5.27 -3.02 11.60
N ASP A 100 -4.90 -1.76 11.82
CA ASP A 100 -5.31 -0.64 10.97
C ASP A 100 -4.74 -0.74 9.54
N ILE A 101 -3.49 -1.18 9.36
CA ILE A 101 -2.91 -1.52 8.05
C ILE A 101 -3.68 -2.69 7.43
N ARG A 102 -3.86 -3.77 8.20
CA ARG A 102 -4.52 -4.99 7.73
C ARG A 102 -5.96 -4.72 7.29
N ARG A 103 -6.71 -3.94 8.06
CA ARG A 103 -8.07 -3.51 7.74
C ARG A 103 -8.11 -2.62 6.51
N ALA A 104 -7.18 -1.66 6.40
CA ALA A 104 -7.08 -0.83 5.19
C ALA A 104 -6.88 -1.67 3.94
N ILE A 105 -5.97 -2.65 4.00
CA ILE A 105 -5.76 -3.60 2.91
C ILE A 105 -7.02 -4.42 2.66
N MET A 106 -7.76 -4.91 3.66
CA MET A 106 -9.04 -5.59 3.36
C MET A 106 -10.02 -4.69 2.61
N SER A 107 -10.11 -3.41 3.00
CA SER A 107 -11.09 -2.48 2.45
C SER A 107 -10.85 -2.07 1.00
N HIS A 108 -9.66 -2.34 0.42
CA HIS A 108 -9.40 -1.93 -0.97
C HIS A 108 -10.22 -2.77 -1.96
N ALA A 109 -10.51 -4.03 -1.62
CA ALA A 109 -11.29 -4.95 -2.43
C ALA A 109 -12.77 -4.99 -2.02
N ASP A 110 -13.68 -4.64 -2.95
CA ASP A 110 -15.12 -4.53 -2.67
C ASP A 110 -15.77 -5.85 -2.22
N TYR A 111 -15.32 -6.97 -2.75
CA TYR A 111 -15.87 -8.30 -2.43
C TYR A 111 -15.53 -8.77 -1.01
N THR A 112 -14.72 -8.02 -0.25
CA THR A 112 -14.47 -8.31 1.17
C THR A 112 -15.62 -7.90 2.09
N GLY A 113 -16.50 -7.01 1.61
CA GLY A 113 -17.54 -6.40 2.44
C GLY A 113 -17.01 -5.45 3.52
N VAL A 114 -15.70 -5.19 3.56
CA VAL A 114 -15.10 -4.23 4.49
C VAL A 114 -15.26 -2.81 3.95
N SER A 115 -16.07 -1.99 4.65
CA SER A 115 -16.27 -0.59 4.34
C SER A 115 -14.99 0.24 4.50
N ARG A 116 -14.85 1.28 3.67
CA ARG A 116 -13.79 2.30 3.78
C ARG A 116 -14.26 3.44 4.68
N GLU A 117 -13.80 3.47 5.92
CA GLU A 117 -14.27 4.38 6.97
C GLU A 117 -13.24 5.48 7.26
N THR A 118 -11.98 5.08 7.45
CA THR A 118 -10.86 5.95 7.77
C THR A 118 -10.36 6.72 6.56
N HIS A 119 -9.58 7.77 6.81
CA HIS A 119 -8.90 8.50 5.74
C HIS A 119 -7.93 7.58 4.96
N MET A 120 -7.20 6.70 5.65
CA MET A 120 -6.23 5.80 5.01
C MET A 120 -6.90 4.78 4.09
N GLU A 121 -8.03 4.20 4.50
CA GLU A 121 -8.84 3.27 3.71
C GLU A 121 -9.38 3.93 2.42
N LYS A 122 -9.91 5.15 2.55
CA LYS A 122 -10.43 5.92 1.40
C LYS A 122 -9.32 6.31 0.43
N VAL A 123 -8.19 6.75 0.95
CA VAL A 123 -7.03 7.13 0.14
C VAL A 123 -6.43 5.91 -0.55
N LEU A 124 -6.29 4.78 0.14
CA LEU A 124 -5.73 3.56 -0.45
C LEU A 124 -6.51 3.17 -1.71
N PHE A 125 -7.83 3.05 -1.59
CA PHE A 125 -8.68 2.72 -2.73
C PHE A 125 -8.56 3.74 -3.87
N ALA A 126 -8.61 5.04 -3.56
CA ALA A 126 -8.49 6.07 -4.59
C ALA A 126 -7.12 6.05 -5.29
N CYS A 127 -6.04 5.81 -4.54
CA CYS A 127 -4.69 5.74 -5.08
C CYS A 127 -4.45 4.49 -5.92
N ASP A 128 -4.99 3.35 -5.50
CA ASP A 128 -4.93 2.08 -6.23
C ASP A 128 -5.60 2.19 -7.60
N GLU A 129 -6.88 2.59 -7.63
CA GLU A 129 -7.65 2.78 -8.87
C GLU A 129 -6.98 3.80 -9.81
N LEU A 130 -6.49 4.91 -9.27
CA LEU A 130 -5.82 5.95 -10.06
C LEU A 130 -4.49 5.46 -10.65
N ALA A 131 -3.66 4.76 -9.86
CA ALA A 131 -2.38 4.24 -10.32
C ALA A 131 -2.57 3.15 -11.40
N GLY A 132 -3.57 2.28 -11.21
CA GLY A 132 -3.96 1.28 -12.20
C GLY A 132 -4.42 1.93 -13.50
N PHE A 133 -5.30 2.93 -13.41
CA PHE A 133 -5.81 3.65 -14.58
C PHE A 133 -4.70 4.38 -15.37
N ILE A 134 -3.84 5.13 -14.68
CA ILE A 134 -2.70 5.84 -15.30
C ILE A 134 -1.75 4.85 -16.00
N THR A 135 -1.51 3.69 -15.39
CA THR A 135 -0.65 2.67 -15.99
C THR A 135 -1.30 2.06 -17.23
N ALA A 136 -2.59 1.74 -17.16
CA ALA A 136 -3.33 1.20 -18.30
C ALA A 136 -3.37 2.19 -19.48
N THR A 137 -3.60 3.48 -19.22
CA THR A 137 -3.64 4.52 -20.28
C THR A 137 -2.28 4.75 -20.92
N ALA A 138 -1.17 4.65 -20.16
CA ALA A 138 0.17 4.67 -20.73
C ALA A 138 0.40 3.44 -21.64
N LEU A 139 0.03 2.24 -21.19
CA LEU A 139 0.32 0.99 -21.89
C LEU A 139 -0.45 0.80 -23.22
N VAL A 140 -1.58 1.49 -23.40
CA VAL A 140 -2.31 1.48 -24.69
C VAL A 140 -1.67 2.38 -25.75
N LYS A 141 -0.75 3.28 -25.37
CA LYS A 141 -0.02 4.13 -26.32
C LYS A 141 1.15 3.33 -26.94
N PRO A 142 1.43 3.49 -28.25
CA PRO A 142 2.50 2.73 -28.92
C PRO A 142 3.88 2.88 -28.26
N SER A 143 4.17 4.05 -27.69
CA SER A 143 5.41 4.38 -26.98
C SER A 143 5.44 3.92 -25.52
N LYS A 144 4.29 3.52 -24.95
CA LYS A 144 4.09 3.26 -23.51
C LYS A 144 4.42 4.46 -22.61
N SER A 145 4.24 5.68 -23.12
CA SER A 145 4.59 6.94 -22.44
C SER A 145 3.34 7.69 -21.94
N LEU A 146 3.41 8.19 -20.70
CA LEU A 146 2.40 9.08 -20.12
C LEU A 146 2.34 10.46 -20.79
N ALA A 147 3.45 10.92 -21.36
CA ALA A 147 3.51 12.24 -21.99
C ALA A 147 2.68 12.34 -23.29
N GLU A 148 2.16 11.21 -23.79
CA GLU A 148 1.35 11.12 -25.01
C GLU A 148 -0.13 10.81 -24.72
N VAL A 149 -0.53 10.86 -23.45
CA VAL A 149 -1.93 10.72 -23.01
C VAL A 149 -2.57 12.11 -23.01
N ASP A 150 -3.66 12.26 -23.78
CA ASP A 150 -4.45 13.50 -23.94
C ASP A 150 -5.50 13.66 -22.83
#